data_AF-A0A7Z0EGN9-F1
#
_entry.id   AF-A0A7Z0EGN9-F1
#
_cell.length_a   1.000
_cell.length_b   1.000
_cell.length_c   1.000
_cell.angle_alpha   90.00
_cell.angle_beta   90.00
_cell.angle_gamma   90.00
#
_symmetry.space_group_name_H-M   'P 1'
#
loop_
_entity.id
_entity.type
_entity.pdbx_description
1 polymer ?
#
loop_
_entity_poly.entity_id
_entity_poly.type
_entity_poly.pdbx_seq_one_letter_code
_entity_poly.pdbx_strand_id
1 'polypeptide(L)'
;MTISHSALWQQLCALLVEDARLGQTVGDYLADPDAYFAAHEDDLLQRGIEEAEELNAWLVVVDWLESNEMLIELDWSADSDELVEELQGLTQFPDEQFDASFEPATELVPALTDVDAMLQTRGMHLLYLDIDSDSYPLVLVPSANAEPIRDVAAQLGQHVELPGRSDNGWTLRALRG
;
A
#
# COMPACT_ATOMS: atom_id res chain seq x y z
N MET A 1 -4.59 17.85 22.85
CA MET A 1 -3.70 16.72 23.15
C MET A 1 -3.07 16.32 21.84
N THR A 2 -1.74 16.40 21.73
CA THR A 2 -1.02 15.95 20.54
C THR A 2 -0.95 14.43 20.59
N ILE A 3 -1.39 13.75 19.52
CA ILE A 3 -1.21 12.30 19.40
C ILE A 3 0.31 12.03 19.26
N SER A 4 0.84 11.00 19.93
CA SER A 4 2.25 10.65 19.81
C SER A 4 2.54 10.04 18.43
N HIS A 5 3.78 10.16 17.96
CA HIS A 5 4.19 9.61 16.67
C HIS A 5 3.94 8.09 16.58
N SER A 6 4.27 7.34 17.64
CA SER A 6 3.97 5.89 17.72
C SER A 6 2.45 5.60 17.70
N ALA A 7 1.62 6.43 18.32
CA ALA A 7 0.17 6.23 18.30
C ALA A 7 -0.44 6.48 16.91
N LEU A 8 0.12 7.40 16.12
CA LEU A 8 -0.27 7.58 14.71
C LEU A 8 0.07 6.34 13.88
N TRP A 9 1.25 5.74 14.07
CA TRP A 9 1.60 4.48 13.42
C TRP A 9 0.65 3.33 13.78
N GLN A 10 0.31 3.17 15.06
CA GLN A 10 -0.67 2.16 15.49
C GLN A 10 -2.04 2.40 14.87
N GLN A 11 -2.48 3.65 14.79
CA GLN A 11 -3.74 4.01 14.15
C GLN A 11 -3.72 3.69 12.65
N LEU A 12 -2.62 4.00 11.95
CA LEU A 12 -2.48 3.70 10.52
C LEU A 12 -2.57 2.19 10.27
N CYS A 13 -1.81 1.40 11.02
CA CYS A 13 -1.79 -0.06 10.88
C CYS A 13 -3.19 -0.67 11.07
N ALA A 14 -3.93 -0.21 12.09
CA ALA A 14 -5.28 -0.69 12.38
C ALA A 14 -6.33 -0.24 11.34
N LEU A 15 -6.06 0.84 10.59
CA LEU A 15 -6.92 1.28 9.50
C LEU A 15 -6.64 0.50 8.20
N LEU A 16 -5.38 0.15 7.95
CA LEU A 16 -4.96 -0.62 6.78
C LEU A 16 -5.52 -2.03 6.81
N VAL A 17 -5.32 -2.75 7.92
CA VAL A 17 -5.70 -4.16 8.06
C VAL A 17 -6.19 -4.49 9.46
N GLU A 18 -7.11 -5.44 9.57
CA GLU A 18 -7.63 -5.96 10.86
C GLU A 18 -6.68 -7.01 11.49
N ASP A 19 -5.37 -6.81 11.35
CA ASP A 19 -4.35 -7.67 11.95
C ASP A 19 -3.42 -6.85 12.86
N ALA A 20 -3.53 -7.10 14.16
CA ALA A 20 -2.72 -6.42 15.17
C ALA A 20 -1.21 -6.69 15.02
N ARG A 21 -0.82 -7.76 14.30
CA ARG A 21 0.59 -8.08 14.05
C ARG A 21 1.29 -7.00 13.26
N LEU A 22 0.63 -6.32 12.32
CA LEU A 22 1.23 -5.19 11.60
C LEU A 22 1.65 -4.07 12.57
N GLY A 23 0.74 -3.67 13.45
CA GLY A 23 1.02 -2.66 14.48
C GLY A 23 2.13 -3.10 15.44
N GLN A 24 2.19 -4.39 15.79
CA GLN A 24 3.27 -4.93 16.59
C GLN A 24 4.62 -4.85 15.87
N THR A 25 4.72 -5.31 14.62
CA THR A 25 5.93 -5.26 13.79
C THR A 25 6.47 -3.84 13.68
N VAL A 26 5.60 -2.87 13.36
CA VAL A 26 6.00 -1.45 13.28
C VAL A 26 6.42 -0.91 14.64
N GLY A 27 5.76 -1.35 15.72
CA GLY A 27 6.14 -0.99 17.08
C GLY A 27 7.53 -1.50 17.49
N ASP A 28 7.85 -2.74 17.11
CA ASP A 28 9.15 -3.37 17.36
C ASP A 28 10.27 -2.62 16.60
N TYR A 29 10.04 -2.30 15.31
CA TYR A 29 10.95 -1.45 14.53
C TYR A 29 11.17 -0.08 15.18
N LEU A 30 10.10 0.61 15.58
CA LEU A 30 10.20 1.95 16.21
C LEU A 30 10.92 1.92 17.56
N ALA A 31 10.94 0.78 18.25
CA ALA A 31 11.61 0.63 19.52
C ALA A 31 13.13 0.40 19.35
N ASP A 32 13.52 -0.39 18.35
CA ASP A 32 14.93 -0.73 18.08
C ASP A 32 15.14 -1.06 16.57
N PRO A 33 15.37 -0.03 15.73
CA PRO A 33 15.57 -0.22 14.28
C PRO A 33 16.75 -1.13 13.94
N ASP A 34 17.85 -1.04 14.69
CA ASP A 34 19.05 -1.85 14.47
C ASP A 34 18.77 -3.34 14.74
N ALA A 35 18.05 -3.63 15.83
CA ALA A 35 17.66 -5.00 16.16
C ALA A 35 16.65 -5.56 15.14
N TYR A 36 15.71 -4.73 14.66
CA TYR A 36 14.79 -5.13 13.60
C TYR A 36 15.55 -5.43 12.30
N PHE A 37 16.42 -4.53 11.85
CA PHE A 37 17.22 -4.72 10.64
C PHE A 37 18.02 -6.03 10.70
N ALA A 38 18.74 -6.27 11.81
CA ALA A 38 19.52 -7.49 12.00
C ALA A 38 18.67 -8.77 12.02
N ALA A 39 17.40 -8.69 12.40
CA ALA A 39 16.48 -9.83 12.40
C ALA A 39 15.87 -10.12 11.01
N HIS A 40 15.90 -9.14 10.11
CA HIS A 40 15.26 -9.17 8.79
C HIS A 40 16.25 -8.95 7.62
N GLU A 41 17.56 -9.06 7.88
CA GLU A 41 18.64 -8.71 6.94
C GLU A 41 18.50 -9.39 5.57
N ASP A 42 18.19 -10.69 5.52
CA ASP A 42 18.08 -11.44 4.26
C ASP A 42 16.92 -10.95 3.36
N ASP A 43 15.80 -10.55 3.97
CA ASP A 43 14.62 -10.07 3.25
C ASP A 43 14.83 -8.61 2.79
N LEU A 44 15.43 -7.80 3.66
CA LEU A 44 15.78 -6.41 3.37
C LEU A 44 16.83 -6.31 2.25
N LEU A 45 17.81 -7.21 2.22
CA LEU A 45 18.79 -7.29 1.15
C LEU A 45 18.14 -7.62 -0.20
N GLN A 46 17.11 -8.47 -0.22
CA GLN A 46 16.35 -8.75 -1.45
C GLN A 46 15.57 -7.54 -1.95
N ARG A 47 15.13 -6.68 -1.04
CA ARG A 47 14.53 -5.38 -1.34
C ARG A 47 15.54 -4.30 -1.75
N GLY A 48 16.84 -4.59 -1.67
CA GLY A 48 17.92 -3.65 -1.98
C GLY A 48 18.25 -2.68 -0.84
N ILE A 49 17.85 -3.00 0.39
CA ILE A 49 18.18 -2.25 1.60
C ILE A 49 19.40 -2.94 2.23
N GLU A 50 20.56 -2.27 2.18
CA GLU A 50 21.84 -2.81 2.64
C GLU A 50 22.22 -2.30 4.04
N GLU A 51 21.67 -1.15 4.46
CA GLU A 51 21.97 -0.50 5.74
C GLU A 51 20.69 -0.16 6.53
N ALA A 52 20.77 -0.17 7.86
CA ALA A 52 19.62 0.09 8.75
C ALA A 52 19.05 1.51 8.57
N GLU A 53 19.88 2.47 8.18
CA GLU A 53 19.52 3.85 7.92
C GLU A 53 18.67 4.03 6.65
N GLU A 54 18.67 3.07 5.74
CA GLU A 54 17.84 3.05 4.53
C GLU A 54 16.41 2.56 4.83
N LEU A 55 16.25 1.74 5.88
CA LEU A 55 14.96 1.26 6.33
C LEU A 55 14.20 2.36 7.07
N ASN A 56 12.89 2.39 6.86
CA ASN A 56 11.99 3.26 7.61
C ASN A 56 10.67 2.53 7.93
N ALA A 57 9.90 3.08 8.86
CA ALA A 57 8.64 2.45 9.30
C ALA A 57 7.61 2.30 8.19
N TRP A 58 7.68 3.10 7.12
CA TRP A 58 6.78 3.00 5.97
C TRP A 58 7.10 1.78 5.12
N LEU A 59 8.38 1.51 4.86
CA LEU A 59 8.81 0.28 4.19
C LEU A 59 8.47 -0.97 5.03
N VAL A 60 8.63 -0.91 6.35
CA VAL A 60 8.18 -1.99 7.24
C VAL A 60 6.68 -2.29 7.10
N VAL A 61 5.85 -1.27 6.89
CA VAL A 61 4.41 -1.47 6.63
C VAL A 61 4.19 -2.18 5.29
N VAL A 62 4.86 -1.71 4.23
CA VAL A 62 4.72 -2.26 2.88
C VAL A 62 5.19 -3.72 2.83
N ASP A 63 6.39 -4.00 3.35
CA ASP A 63 6.97 -5.35 3.40
C ASP A 63 6.08 -6.34 4.14
N TRP A 64 5.53 -5.90 5.28
CA TRP A 64 4.65 -6.74 6.07
C TRP A 64 3.34 -7.03 5.32
N LEU A 65 2.73 -6.04 4.68
CA LEU A 65 1.50 -6.23 3.91
C LEU A 65 1.72 -7.16 2.71
N GLU A 66 2.81 -6.97 1.97
CA GLU A 66 3.20 -7.79 0.82
C GLU A 66 3.44 -9.25 1.25
N SER A 67 4.24 -9.45 2.30
CA SER A 67 4.55 -10.79 2.86
C SER A 67 3.33 -11.53 3.41
N ASN A 68 2.22 -10.84 3.64
CA ASN A 68 0.97 -11.41 4.13
C ASN A 68 -0.15 -11.40 3.06
N GLU A 69 0.19 -11.21 1.77
CA GLU A 69 -0.78 -11.23 0.66
C GLU A 69 -1.91 -10.20 0.86
N MET A 70 -1.57 -9.04 1.44
CA MET A 70 -2.48 -7.89 1.69
C MET A 70 -2.13 -6.67 0.84
N LEU A 71 -0.96 -6.68 0.20
CA LEU A 71 -0.51 -5.68 -0.76
C LEU A 71 0.13 -6.38 -1.95
N ILE A 72 -0.05 -5.80 -3.13
CA ILE A 72 0.70 -6.14 -4.34
C ILE A 72 1.61 -4.97 -4.69
N GLU A 73 2.77 -5.24 -5.27
CA GLU A 73 3.70 -4.20 -5.74
C GLU A 73 3.96 -4.37 -7.23
N LEU A 74 3.27 -3.57 -8.05
CA LEU A 74 3.39 -3.64 -9.51
C LEU A 74 4.57 -2.82 -10.01
N ASP A 75 5.28 -3.32 -11.02
CA ASP A 75 6.30 -2.53 -11.75
C ASP A 75 5.63 -1.43 -12.60
N TRP A 76 6.32 -0.32 -12.89
CA TRP A 76 5.79 0.72 -13.80
C TRP A 76 5.47 0.25 -15.21
N SER A 77 6.08 -0.86 -15.63
CA SER A 77 5.84 -1.48 -16.92
C SER A 77 4.74 -2.55 -16.89
N ALA A 78 4.14 -2.80 -15.73
CA ALA A 78 3.00 -3.71 -15.60
C ALA A 78 1.82 -3.24 -16.45
N ASP A 79 1.02 -4.20 -16.91
CA ASP A 79 -0.19 -3.93 -17.69
C ASP A 79 -1.46 -4.25 -16.91
N SER A 80 -2.60 -4.07 -17.57
CA SER A 80 -3.90 -4.32 -16.97
C SER A 80 -4.16 -5.79 -16.62
N ASP A 81 -3.57 -6.73 -17.36
CA ASP A 81 -3.76 -8.15 -17.13
C ASP A 81 -2.98 -8.57 -15.87
N GLU A 82 -1.74 -8.09 -15.74
CA GLU A 82 -0.91 -8.28 -14.53
C GLU A 82 -1.58 -7.65 -13.30
N LEU A 83 -2.11 -6.43 -13.41
CA LEU A 83 -2.89 -5.80 -12.33
C LEU A 83 -4.05 -6.68 -11.86
N VAL A 84 -4.84 -7.22 -12.79
CA VAL A 84 -6.01 -8.04 -12.44
C VAL A 84 -5.58 -9.38 -11.84
N GLU A 85 -4.52 -10.01 -12.39
CA GLU A 85 -3.99 -11.27 -11.88
C GLU A 85 -3.47 -11.12 -10.45
N GLU A 86 -2.65 -10.09 -10.18
CA GLU A 86 -2.09 -9.88 -8.84
C GLU A 86 -3.17 -9.52 -7.81
N LEU A 87 -4.14 -8.67 -8.18
CA LEU A 87 -5.23 -8.32 -7.28
C LEU A 87 -6.07 -9.53 -6.85
N GLN A 88 -6.24 -10.53 -7.73
CA GLN A 88 -6.93 -11.78 -7.38
C GLN A 88 -6.18 -12.61 -6.34
N GLY A 89 -4.87 -12.38 -6.17
CA GLY A 89 -4.06 -13.02 -5.13
C GLY A 89 -4.23 -12.41 -3.74
N LEU A 90 -4.83 -11.22 -3.63
CA LEU A 90 -4.98 -10.55 -2.34
C LEU A 90 -6.02 -11.24 -1.44
N THR A 91 -5.65 -11.46 -0.18
CA THR A 91 -6.52 -12.06 0.85
C THR A 91 -7.79 -11.25 1.12
N GLN A 92 -7.73 -9.94 0.89
CA GLN A 92 -8.84 -9.00 1.06
C GLN A 92 -9.68 -8.82 -0.21
N PHE A 93 -9.29 -9.47 -1.31
CA PHE A 93 -9.99 -9.34 -2.57
C PHE A 93 -11.40 -9.95 -2.47
N PRO A 94 -12.44 -9.24 -2.90
CA PRO A 94 -13.78 -9.80 -2.93
C PRO A 94 -13.87 -10.85 -4.04
N ASP A 95 -13.70 -12.11 -3.65
CA ASP A 95 -13.81 -13.33 -4.47
C ASP A 95 -15.15 -13.46 -5.23
N GLU A 96 -16.19 -12.72 -4.80
CA GLU A 96 -17.47 -12.63 -5.49
C GLU A 96 -17.31 -11.88 -6.83
N GLN A 97 -16.79 -12.64 -7.80
CA GLN A 97 -16.69 -12.41 -9.22
C GLN A 97 -16.43 -10.95 -9.54
N PHE A 98 -15.15 -10.56 -9.55
CA PHE A 98 -14.69 -9.60 -10.54
C PHE A 98 -15.44 -9.93 -11.84
N ASP A 99 -16.32 -9.02 -12.27
CA ASP A 99 -17.27 -9.34 -13.32
C ASP A 99 -16.46 -9.83 -14.50
N ALA A 100 -16.68 -11.08 -14.97
CA ALA A 100 -15.87 -11.65 -16.03
C ALA A 100 -16.01 -10.86 -17.36
N SER A 101 -16.92 -9.87 -17.41
CA SER A 101 -17.05 -8.88 -18.49
C SER A 101 -16.40 -7.52 -18.20
N PHE A 102 -15.81 -7.32 -17.02
CA PHE A 102 -15.03 -6.14 -16.70
C PHE A 102 -13.68 -6.23 -17.37
N GLU A 103 -13.48 -5.35 -18.34
CA GLU A 103 -12.26 -5.19 -19.11
C GLU A 103 -11.71 -3.80 -18.75
N PRO A 104 -10.71 -3.69 -17.86
CA PRO A 104 -10.08 -2.41 -17.58
C PRO A 104 -9.37 -1.88 -18.83
N ALA A 105 -9.08 -0.58 -18.84
CA ALA A 105 -8.18 -0.02 -19.84
C ALA A 105 -6.83 -0.77 -19.86
N THR A 106 -6.19 -0.89 -21.03
CA THR A 106 -4.94 -1.66 -21.20
C THR A 106 -3.74 -1.05 -20.50
N GLU A 107 -3.68 0.28 -20.43
CA GLU A 107 -2.60 1.00 -19.76
C GLU A 107 -2.87 1.02 -18.25
N LEU A 108 -1.82 0.75 -17.45
CA LEU A 108 -1.92 0.57 -16.00
C LEU A 108 -2.66 1.71 -15.26
N VAL A 109 -2.33 2.97 -15.54
CA VAL A 109 -2.90 4.11 -14.78
C VAL A 109 -4.41 4.27 -15.01
N PRO A 110 -4.91 4.27 -16.26
CA PRO A 110 -6.33 4.11 -16.53
C PRO A 110 -6.93 2.84 -15.91
N ALA A 111 -6.26 1.69 -15.99
CA ALA A 111 -6.73 0.42 -15.44
C ALA A 111 -6.99 0.51 -13.93
N LEU A 112 -6.04 1.08 -13.17
CA LEU A 112 -6.16 1.30 -11.73
C LEU A 112 -7.40 2.15 -11.38
N THR A 113 -7.72 3.13 -12.21
CA THR A 113 -8.92 3.98 -12.03
C THR A 113 -10.20 3.20 -12.26
N ASP A 114 -10.25 2.40 -13.33
CA ASP A 114 -11.41 1.55 -13.64
C ASP A 114 -11.64 0.51 -12.54
N VAL A 115 -10.55 -0.12 -12.06
CA VAL A 115 -10.57 -1.13 -11.00
C VAL A 115 -11.05 -0.54 -9.68
N ASP A 116 -10.50 0.60 -9.25
CA ASP A 116 -10.96 1.25 -8.02
C ASP A 116 -12.44 1.67 -8.11
N ALA A 117 -12.88 2.21 -9.25
CA ALA A 117 -14.29 2.55 -9.46
C ALA A 117 -15.21 1.32 -9.33
N MET A 118 -14.77 0.16 -9.80
CA MET A 118 -15.48 -1.10 -9.61
C MET A 118 -15.47 -1.55 -8.14
N LEU A 119 -14.32 -1.51 -7.47
CA LEU A 119 -14.18 -1.87 -6.04
C LEU A 119 -15.04 -0.98 -5.12
N GLN A 120 -15.19 0.29 -5.45
CA GLN A 120 -16.07 1.22 -4.73
C GLN A 120 -17.52 0.76 -4.70
N THR A 121 -18.00 0.10 -5.76
CA THR A 121 -19.38 -0.47 -5.78
C THR A 121 -19.58 -1.57 -4.73
N ARG A 122 -18.46 -2.12 -4.21
CA ARG A 122 -18.40 -3.18 -3.19
C ARG A 122 -17.96 -2.65 -1.82
N GLY A 123 -17.84 -1.32 -1.67
CA GLY A 123 -17.42 -0.70 -0.42
C GLY A 123 -15.94 -0.89 -0.11
N MET A 124 -15.11 -1.09 -1.14
CA MET A 124 -13.65 -1.16 -1.04
C MET A 124 -13.00 -0.01 -1.83
N HIS A 125 -11.76 0.29 -1.51
CA HIS A 125 -10.88 1.17 -2.27
C HIS A 125 -9.53 0.48 -2.46
N LEU A 126 -8.92 0.73 -3.61
CA LEU A 126 -7.51 0.49 -3.85
C LEU A 126 -6.75 1.76 -3.45
N LEU A 127 -5.68 1.62 -2.67
CA LEU A 127 -4.81 2.74 -2.29
C LEU A 127 -3.40 2.50 -2.78
N TYR A 128 -2.77 3.52 -3.33
CA TYR A 128 -1.33 3.54 -3.64
C TYR A 128 -0.56 4.06 -2.42
N LEU A 129 0.37 3.25 -1.91
CA LEU A 129 1.29 3.64 -0.83
C LEU A 129 2.60 4.14 -1.45
N ASP A 130 2.81 5.46 -1.46
CA ASP A 130 3.95 6.06 -2.15
C ASP A 130 5.25 5.82 -1.38
N ILE A 131 6.11 4.98 -1.94
CA ILE A 131 7.42 4.63 -1.38
C ILE A 131 8.58 5.37 -2.07
N ASP A 132 8.29 6.39 -2.90
CA ASP A 132 9.29 7.11 -3.70
C ASP A 132 10.10 6.18 -4.64
N SER A 133 9.40 5.22 -5.24
CA SER A 133 9.92 4.20 -6.17
C SER A 133 9.24 4.31 -7.55
N ASP A 134 9.76 3.59 -8.54
CA ASP A 134 9.11 3.34 -9.82
C ASP A 134 8.19 2.11 -9.81
N SER A 135 7.85 1.62 -8.62
CA SER A 135 6.84 0.58 -8.38
C SER A 135 5.57 1.14 -7.72
N TYR A 136 4.51 0.35 -7.74
CA TYR A 136 3.17 0.71 -7.26
C TYR A 136 2.72 -0.28 -6.18
N PRO A 137 3.06 -0.03 -4.90
CA PRO A 137 2.48 -0.77 -3.78
C PRO A 137 1.01 -0.42 -3.61
N LEU A 138 0.14 -1.40 -3.78
CA LEU A 138 -1.31 -1.24 -3.80
C LEU A 138 -1.97 -2.11 -2.73
N VAL A 139 -2.78 -1.48 -1.87
CA VAL A 139 -3.50 -2.14 -0.78
C VAL A 139 -5.01 -1.97 -0.94
N LEU A 140 -5.77 -3.02 -0.64
CA LEU A 140 -7.22 -2.98 -0.59
C LEU A 140 -7.72 -2.68 0.81
N VAL A 141 -8.59 -1.67 0.93
CA VAL A 141 -9.14 -1.26 2.22
C VAL A 141 -10.65 -1.03 2.13
N PRO A 142 -11.39 -1.15 3.25
CA PRO A 142 -12.77 -0.69 3.30
C PRO A 142 -12.88 0.78 2.92
N SER A 143 -13.89 1.17 2.14
CA SER A 143 -14.03 2.58 1.69
C SER A 143 -14.16 3.55 2.85
N ALA A 144 -14.68 3.11 4.00
CA ALA A 144 -14.76 3.90 5.22
C ALA A 144 -13.38 4.27 5.81
N ASN A 145 -12.33 3.51 5.47
CA ASN A 145 -10.98 3.69 5.99
C ASN A 145 -10.09 4.52 5.05
N ALA A 146 -10.41 4.63 3.76
CA ALA A 146 -9.54 5.27 2.76
C ALA A 146 -9.14 6.72 3.12
N GLU A 147 -10.11 7.58 3.46
CA GLU A 147 -9.84 8.96 3.87
C GLU A 147 -9.09 9.05 5.22
N PRO A 148 -9.53 8.34 6.29
CA PRO A 148 -8.76 8.24 7.53
C PRO A 148 -7.30 7.80 7.34
N ILE A 149 -7.03 6.83 6.45
CA ILE A 149 -5.68 6.35 6.15
C ILE A 149 -4.85 7.49 5.58
N ARG A 150 -5.37 8.19 4.57
CA ARG A 150 -4.69 9.33 3.94
C ARG A 150 -4.37 10.43 4.96
N ASP A 151 -5.33 10.77 5.82
CA ASP A 151 -5.16 11.80 6.84
C ASP A 151 -4.11 11.43 7.89
N VAL A 152 -4.06 10.16 8.31
CA VAL A 152 -3.06 9.68 9.27
C VAL A 152 -1.67 9.56 8.63
N ALA A 153 -1.59 9.04 7.40
CA ALA A 153 -0.35 8.97 6.62
C ALA A 153 0.25 10.37 6.42
N ALA A 154 -0.57 11.37 6.05
CA ALA A 154 -0.11 12.75 5.89
C ALA A 154 0.44 13.35 7.19
N GLN A 155 -0.15 13.03 8.35
CA GLN A 155 0.37 13.45 9.66
C GLN A 155 1.71 12.79 10.00
N LEU A 156 1.98 11.61 9.45
CA LEU A 156 3.25 10.89 9.56
C LEU A 156 4.27 11.33 8.50
N GLY A 157 3.89 12.24 7.58
CA GLY A 157 4.71 12.67 6.46
C GLY A 157 4.76 11.67 5.29
N GLN A 158 3.90 10.65 5.31
CA GLN A 158 3.75 9.67 4.25
C GLN A 158 2.67 10.09 3.26
N HIS A 159 2.73 9.55 2.06
CA HIS A 159 1.80 9.88 0.99
C HIS A 159 1.01 8.64 0.54
N VAL A 160 -0.30 8.81 0.43
CA VAL A 160 -1.25 7.78 0.01
C VAL A 160 -2.18 8.41 -1.02
N GLU A 161 -2.27 7.78 -2.19
CA GLU A 161 -3.16 8.23 -3.26
C GLU A 161 -4.34 7.28 -3.46
N LEU A 162 -5.48 7.85 -3.86
CA LEU A 162 -6.60 7.08 -4.39
C LEU A 162 -6.55 7.12 -5.91
N PRO A 163 -6.69 5.97 -6.58
CA PRO A 163 -6.86 5.91 -8.02
C PRO A 163 -7.95 6.87 -8.53
N GLY A 164 -7.62 7.71 -9.50
CA GLY A 164 -8.56 8.61 -10.17
C GLY A 164 -8.98 9.84 -9.38
N ARG A 165 -8.48 10.04 -8.15
CA ARG A 165 -8.90 11.11 -7.25
C ARG A 165 -7.75 12.06 -6.93
N SER A 166 -7.26 12.73 -7.97
CA SER A 166 -6.43 13.92 -7.80
C SER A 166 -7.11 15.12 -8.46
N ASP A 167 -7.06 16.25 -7.76
CA ASP A 167 -7.60 17.53 -8.25
C ASP A 167 -6.89 18.02 -9.54
N ASN A 168 -5.87 17.27 -10.01
CA ASN A 168 -4.99 17.57 -11.15
C ASN A 168 -4.74 16.38 -12.12
N GLY A 169 -5.47 15.26 -12.03
CA GLY A 169 -5.09 14.00 -12.73
C GLY A 169 -3.91 13.31 -12.04
N TRP A 170 -3.86 11.96 -12.06
CA TRP A 170 -2.88 11.17 -11.29
C TRP A 170 -1.51 11.83 -11.36
N THR A 171 -1.02 12.33 -10.22
CA THR A 171 0.30 12.95 -10.18
C THR A 171 1.25 11.91 -9.63
N LEU A 172 1.30 10.76 -10.31
CA LEU A 172 2.41 9.84 -10.13
C LEU A 172 3.67 10.68 -10.27
N ARG A 173 4.33 10.97 -9.15
CA ARG A 173 5.70 11.48 -9.19
C ARG A 173 6.59 10.54 -10.02
N ALA A 174 6.15 9.28 -10.18
CA ALA A 174 6.68 8.23 -11.03
C ALA A 174 6.47 8.38 -12.57
N LEU A 175 5.66 9.32 -13.10
CA LEU A 175 5.61 9.57 -14.56
C LEU A 175 6.66 10.57 -15.05
N ARG A 176 7.64 10.94 -14.22
CA ARG A 176 8.82 11.70 -14.68
C ARG A 176 9.83 10.80 -15.39
N GLY A 177 9.47 10.39 -16.60
CA GLY A 177 10.41 10.27 -17.72
C GLY A 177 10.60 11.61 -18.42
#